data_AF-A0A8C9H2M8-F1
#
_entry.id   AF-A0A8C9H2M8-F1
#
_cell.length_a   1.000
_cell.length_b   1.000
_cell.length_c   1.000
_cell.angle_alpha   90.00
_cell.angle_beta   90.00
_cell.angle_gamma   90.00
#
_symmetry.space_group_name_H-M   'P 1'
#
loop_
_entity.id
_entity.type
_entity.pdbx_description
1 polymer ?
#
loop_
_entity_poly.entity_id
_entity_poly.type
_entity_poly.pdbx_seq_one_letter_code
_entity_poly.pdbx_strand_id
1 'polypeptide(L)'
;MSSFEKCVFRFFTHFLMFILTSGVHVQDVQVCYIDKHVMGVGCTGYFITQVLSLVSGDPKNESWIFALAVLLCSTFVYNSMSTINHQALEQLHYVTELTELIKAKSYPRPDGVEDSTEFVSFFPDFIWTVRDFTLELKLNGDPITEDEYLENALKLIQGKNPKAQTSNLPRECIRLFFPKRKCFVFDRPTHDKDLLANIEKVSEKQLDPKFQEQTNIFCSYIFTHARSKTLREGITVTGNRLGTLAVTYVDAINSGAVPCLENAVITLAQRENSAAMQRAADYYSQQMAQRVKLPTDTLQELLDVHAACEREAIAVFMEHSFKDENQEFQKKLVEITMNKKGDFLLQNEESSVQYCQAKLNELSKGLMESISAGSFSVPGGHKLYMETKEKIEQDYWQVPRKGVKAKEVFQRFLESQVVIEKSILQSDKALTDREKAVAVDRAKKEAAEKEQELLKQKLQEQQQQMEAQEKSLKENIAQLKEKLQMEREHLLREQNMMLEHKLKVQKDLLDEGFKKKCEEMNEEINQLKHMIDTTKNDDTPWIAHILDKFSFQYLIFHIRSNLILSKPDRSISVSFDACNKNLI
;
A
#
# COMPACT_ATOMS: atom_id res chain seq x y z
N MET A 1 -9.69 -1.90 44.45
CA MET A 1 -10.49 -0.93 43.69
C MET A 1 -11.15 0.06 44.61
N SER A 2 -10.56 1.25 44.69
CA SER A 2 -11.17 2.44 45.28
C SER A 2 -12.47 2.81 44.53
N SER A 3 -13.36 3.58 45.18
CA SER A 3 -14.56 4.16 44.54
C SER A 3 -14.22 4.98 43.28
N PHE A 4 -12.98 5.47 43.21
CA PHE A 4 -12.38 6.21 42.11
C PHE A 4 -12.04 5.33 40.89
N GLU A 5 -11.50 4.13 41.11
CA GLU A 5 -11.20 3.17 40.02
C GLU A 5 -12.45 2.63 39.32
N LYS A 6 -13.56 2.50 40.04
CA LYS A 6 -14.84 2.08 39.45
C LYS A 6 -15.45 3.20 38.60
N CYS A 7 -15.32 4.44 39.05
CA CYS A 7 -15.88 5.63 38.41
C CYS A 7 -15.22 5.95 37.05
N VAL A 8 -13.89 5.86 36.95
CA VAL A 8 -13.17 6.08 35.69
C VAL A 8 -13.48 4.94 34.70
N PHE A 9 -13.51 3.69 35.18
CA PHE A 9 -13.82 2.53 34.35
C PHE A 9 -15.27 2.57 33.80
N ARG A 10 -16.21 3.18 34.55
CA ARG A 10 -17.63 3.29 34.15
C ARG A 10 -18.05 4.53 33.41
N PHE A 11 -17.42 5.68 33.65
CA PHE A 11 -17.58 6.85 32.78
C PHE A 11 -17.19 6.49 31.34
N PHE A 12 -16.15 5.66 31.17
CA PHE A 12 -15.74 5.16 29.87
C PHE A 12 -16.55 3.98 29.33
N THR A 13 -17.10 3.08 30.17
CA THR A 13 -18.09 2.09 29.67
C THR A 13 -19.45 2.73 29.33
N HIS A 14 -19.79 3.89 29.89
CA HIS A 14 -20.95 4.68 29.44
C HIS A 14 -20.65 5.53 28.21
N PHE A 15 -19.44 6.07 28.06
CA PHE A 15 -18.96 6.63 26.78
C PHE A 15 -19.02 5.56 25.66
N LEU A 16 -18.70 4.31 26.00
CA LEU A 16 -18.81 3.16 25.10
C LEU A 16 -20.26 2.70 24.86
N MET A 17 -21.10 2.66 25.89
CA MET A 17 -22.53 2.35 25.74
C MET A 17 -23.28 3.44 24.98
N PHE A 18 -22.87 4.70 25.10
CA PHE A 18 -23.38 5.84 24.31
C PHE A 18 -23.02 5.68 22.82
N ILE A 19 -21.81 5.19 22.51
CA ILE A 19 -21.41 4.76 21.15
C ILE A 19 -22.28 3.57 20.66
N LEU A 20 -22.66 2.64 21.54
CA LEU A 20 -23.50 1.49 21.19
C LEU A 20 -25.00 1.83 21.05
N THR A 21 -25.50 2.84 21.76
CA THR A 21 -26.92 3.27 21.71
C THR A 21 -27.22 4.29 20.60
N SER A 22 -26.20 4.82 19.93
CA SER A 22 -26.33 5.76 18.80
C SER A 22 -26.53 5.07 17.43
N GLY A 23 -26.74 3.76 17.41
CA GLY A 23 -27.14 3.01 16.20
C GLY A 23 -26.03 2.23 15.50
N VAL A 24 -24.95 1.87 16.20
CA VAL A 24 -23.86 1.04 15.66
C VAL A 24 -24.16 -0.46 15.86
N HIS A 25 -24.11 -1.24 14.78
CA HIS A 25 -24.35 -2.69 14.82
C HIS A 25 -23.23 -3.42 15.59
N VAL A 26 -23.63 -4.23 16.59
CA VAL A 26 -22.78 -4.86 17.62
C VAL A 26 -22.09 -6.16 17.15
N GLN A 27 -21.47 -6.19 15.98
CA GLN A 27 -20.73 -7.39 15.52
C GLN A 27 -19.21 -7.24 15.39
N ASP A 28 -18.64 -6.04 15.55
CA ASP A 28 -17.22 -5.78 15.27
C ASP A 28 -16.41 -5.22 16.47
N VAL A 29 -16.89 -5.41 17.72
CA VAL A 29 -16.18 -4.94 18.91
C VAL A 29 -15.20 -6.01 19.42
N GLN A 30 -13.89 -5.78 19.24
CA GLN A 30 -12.85 -6.54 19.95
C GLN A 30 -12.32 -5.73 21.14
N VAL A 31 -12.34 -6.36 22.32
CA VAL A 31 -11.77 -5.84 23.56
C VAL A 31 -10.47 -6.57 23.84
N CYS A 32 -9.35 -5.85 23.86
CA CYS A 32 -8.06 -6.40 24.27
C CYS A 32 -7.82 -6.17 25.76
N TYR A 33 -7.30 -7.18 26.44
CA TYR A 33 -6.92 -7.14 27.84
C TYR A 33 -5.40 -7.36 27.98
N ILE A 34 -4.76 -6.59 28.85
CA ILE A 34 -3.50 -6.98 29.50
C ILE A 34 -3.82 -7.11 31.00
N ASP A 35 -3.68 -8.32 31.53
CA ASP A 35 -4.16 -8.70 32.88
C ASP A 35 -5.65 -8.37 33.12
N LYS A 36 -5.97 -7.70 34.24
CA LYS A 36 -7.32 -7.28 34.64
C LYS A 36 -7.75 -5.94 34.01
N HIS A 37 -6.99 -5.40 33.07
CA HIS A 37 -7.19 -4.04 32.57
C HIS A 37 -7.61 -4.06 31.10
N VAL A 38 -8.65 -3.29 30.78
CA VAL A 38 -9.15 -3.10 29.42
C VAL A 38 -8.22 -2.14 28.69
N MET A 39 -7.68 -2.56 27.55
CA MET A 39 -6.69 -1.80 26.78
C MET A 39 -7.27 -1.09 25.54
N GLY A 40 -8.51 -1.39 25.14
CA GLY A 40 -9.18 -0.68 24.05
C GLY A 40 -10.45 -1.34 23.54
N VAL A 41 -11.24 -0.56 22.79
CA VAL A 41 -12.45 -0.99 22.09
C VAL A 41 -12.30 -0.59 20.63
N GLY A 42 -12.29 -1.57 19.74
CA GLY A 42 -12.31 -1.35 18.29
C GLY A 42 -13.72 -1.09 17.80
N CYS A 43 -13.89 -0.05 16.98
CA CYS A 43 -15.08 0.12 16.16
C CYS A 43 -14.65 0.54 14.76
N THR A 44 -15.12 -0.18 13.74
CA THR A 44 -14.95 0.14 12.33
C THR A 44 -15.75 1.40 12.02
N GLY A 45 -15.10 2.56 12.04
CA GLY A 45 -15.76 3.79 11.62
C GLY A 45 -15.05 5.07 12.04
N TYR A 46 -14.99 5.39 13.34
CA TYR A 46 -14.75 6.79 13.70
C TYR A 46 -13.88 7.09 14.91
N PHE A 47 -13.74 6.23 15.91
CA PHE A 47 -12.87 6.54 17.06
C PHE A 47 -12.35 5.27 17.73
N ILE A 48 -11.03 5.20 17.93
CA ILE A 48 -10.43 4.30 18.93
C ILE A 48 -10.04 5.20 20.09
N THR A 49 -10.92 5.29 21.09
CA THR A 49 -10.59 5.94 22.36
C THR A 49 -9.84 4.92 23.20
N GLN A 50 -8.51 4.98 23.17
CA GLN A 50 -7.69 4.22 24.12
C GLN A 50 -7.70 4.97 25.44
N VAL A 51 -8.34 4.38 26.45
CA VAL A 51 -8.42 4.95 27.78
C VAL A 51 -7.51 4.15 28.67
N LEU A 52 -6.47 4.83 29.14
CA LEU A 52 -5.43 4.22 29.93
C LEU A 52 -5.54 4.80 31.34
N SER A 53 -6.25 4.10 32.21
CA SER A 53 -6.24 4.45 33.64
C SER A 53 -5.04 3.77 34.28
N LEU A 54 -4.00 4.54 34.59
CA LEU A 54 -2.88 4.10 35.41
C LEU A 54 -3.41 3.83 36.83
N VAL A 55 -3.69 2.57 37.15
CA VAL A 55 -3.93 2.13 38.53
C VAL A 55 -2.59 1.66 39.06
N SER A 56 -2.16 2.23 40.19
CA SER A 56 -0.80 2.08 40.74
C SER A 56 -0.26 0.64 40.61
N GLY A 57 0.76 0.51 39.76
CA GLY A 57 1.48 -0.74 39.50
C GLY A 57 2.98 -0.56 39.71
N ASP A 58 3.79 -1.47 39.16
CA ASP A 58 5.25 -1.29 39.08
C ASP A 58 5.56 0.00 38.30
N PRO A 59 6.31 0.98 38.86
CA PRO A 59 6.65 2.23 38.19
C PRO A 59 7.23 2.05 36.80
N LYS A 60 7.99 0.97 36.57
CA LYS A 60 8.56 0.67 35.24
C LYS A 60 7.50 0.36 34.19
N ASN A 61 6.42 -0.32 34.58
CA ASN A 61 5.30 -0.61 33.69
C ASN A 61 4.49 0.66 33.41
N GLU A 62 4.40 1.59 34.36
CA GLU A 62 3.69 2.86 34.19
C GLU A 62 4.33 3.72 33.10
N SER A 63 5.66 3.80 33.05
CA SER A 63 6.36 4.54 31.98
C SER A 63 6.15 3.91 30.60
N TRP A 64 6.15 2.57 30.50
CA TRP A 64 5.86 1.87 29.24
C TRP A 64 4.42 2.07 28.77
N ILE A 65 3.48 2.00 29.70
CA ILE A 65 2.06 2.25 29.47
C ILE A 65 1.88 3.68 28.94
N PHE A 66 2.54 4.68 29.55
CA PHE A 66 2.56 6.05 29.07
C PHE A 66 3.12 6.18 27.64
N ALA A 67 4.30 5.59 27.38
CA ALA A 67 4.93 5.61 26.06
C ALA A 67 4.05 4.96 24.97
N LEU A 68 3.43 3.81 25.27
CA LEU A 68 2.52 3.13 24.35
C LEU A 68 1.29 3.97 24.02
N ALA A 69 0.70 4.64 25.02
CA ALA A 69 -0.45 5.51 24.78
C ALA A 69 -0.09 6.69 23.87
N VAL A 70 1.08 7.30 24.07
CA VAL A 70 1.58 8.35 23.17
C VAL A 70 1.78 7.81 21.75
N LEU A 71 2.39 6.63 21.60
CA LEU A 71 2.64 6.03 20.28
C LEU A 71 1.37 5.66 19.52
N LEU A 72 0.36 5.14 20.21
CA LEU A 72 -0.84 4.56 19.59
C LEU A 72 -1.98 5.56 19.37
N CYS A 73 -2.05 6.65 20.14
CA CYS A 73 -3.13 7.64 19.99
C CYS A 73 -2.79 8.76 18.99
N SER A 74 -3.81 9.43 18.48
CA SER A 74 -3.71 10.69 17.71
C SER A 74 -3.98 11.94 18.57
N THR A 75 -4.63 11.75 19.71
CA THR A 75 -4.91 12.78 20.71
C THR A 75 -4.69 12.17 22.09
N PHE A 76 -3.76 12.74 22.84
CA PHE A 76 -3.37 12.28 24.17
C PHE A 76 -4.01 13.18 25.22
N VAL A 77 -4.90 12.61 26.03
CA VAL A 77 -5.58 13.33 27.11
C VAL A 77 -4.90 13.01 28.44
N TYR A 78 -4.18 13.98 28.98
CA TYR A 78 -3.68 13.92 30.34
C TYR A 78 -4.69 14.53 31.30
N ASN A 79 -5.06 13.80 32.36
CA ASN A 79 -6.07 14.21 33.32
C ASN A 79 -5.45 14.35 34.72
N SER A 80 -5.55 15.54 35.30
CA SER A 80 -5.13 15.82 36.68
C SER A 80 -6.24 16.50 37.47
N MET A 81 -6.07 16.58 38.79
CA MET A 81 -7.00 17.27 39.70
C MET A 81 -6.46 18.65 40.09
N SER A 82 -7.36 19.55 40.48
CA SER A 82 -7.12 20.87 41.06
C SER A 82 -6.47 21.87 40.10
N THR A 83 -5.14 21.96 40.06
CA THR A 83 -4.41 23.02 39.36
C THR A 83 -3.12 22.49 38.75
N ILE A 84 -2.62 23.15 37.71
CA ILE A 84 -1.31 22.87 37.11
C ILE A 84 -0.24 23.60 37.94
N ASN A 85 0.13 23.00 39.06
CA ASN A 85 1.21 23.48 39.93
C ASN A 85 2.52 22.71 39.66
N HIS A 86 3.59 23.02 40.40
CA HIS A 86 4.86 22.33 40.23
C HIS A 86 4.75 20.82 40.47
N GLN A 87 3.97 20.39 41.46
CA GLN A 87 3.76 18.99 41.77
C GLN A 87 3.05 18.25 40.63
N ALA A 88 2.05 18.86 39.98
CA ALA A 88 1.38 18.28 38.83
C ALA A 88 2.34 18.07 37.63
N LEU A 89 3.30 18.98 37.44
CA LEU A 89 4.34 18.85 36.42
C LEU A 89 5.39 17.79 36.79
N GLU A 90 5.74 17.64 38.07
CA GLU A 90 6.61 16.55 38.54
C GLU A 90 5.94 15.17 38.37
N GLN A 91 4.62 15.10 38.57
CA GLN A 91 3.84 13.89 38.30
C GLN A 91 3.82 13.52 36.80
N LEU A 92 4.16 14.47 35.92
CA LEU A 92 4.33 14.25 34.49
C LEU A 92 5.79 13.94 34.10
N HIS A 93 6.61 13.45 35.04
CA HIS A 93 7.98 13.01 34.77
C HIS A 93 8.07 11.95 33.66
N TYR A 94 7.03 11.14 33.43
CA TYR A 94 6.99 10.18 32.32
C TYR A 94 7.25 10.82 30.95
N VAL A 95 6.87 12.09 30.76
CA VAL A 95 7.15 12.82 29.50
C VAL A 95 8.65 13.03 29.30
N THR A 96 9.42 13.15 30.39
CA THR A 96 10.88 13.30 30.34
C THR A 96 11.59 11.98 30.02
N GLU A 97 10.96 10.84 30.33
CA GLU A 97 11.49 9.50 30.05
C GLU A 97 11.20 9.05 28.61
N LEU A 98 10.32 9.75 27.86
CA LEU A 98 9.95 9.36 26.50
C LEU A 98 11.14 9.25 25.55
N THR A 99 12.20 10.04 25.76
CA THR A 99 13.42 9.98 24.95
C THR A 99 14.23 8.70 25.18
N GLU A 100 14.05 8.06 26.34
CA GLU A 100 14.65 6.77 26.68
C GLU A 100 13.76 5.59 26.27
N LEU A 101 12.45 5.82 26.20
CA LEU A 101 11.42 4.80 25.97
C LEU A 101 10.89 4.75 24.53
N ILE A 102 11.23 5.73 23.69
CA ILE A 102 10.81 5.78 22.29
C ILE A 102 11.99 6.15 21.42
N LYS A 103 12.18 5.39 20.35
CA LYS A 103 13.10 5.73 19.27
C LYS A 103 12.34 6.16 18.02
N ALA A 104 12.79 7.25 17.41
CA ALA A 104 12.30 7.65 16.10
C ALA A 104 12.96 6.79 15.01
N LYS A 105 14.26 6.51 15.16
CA LYS A 105 15.08 5.78 14.19
C LYS A 105 15.79 4.57 14.81
N SER A 106 16.07 3.57 13.98
CA SER A 106 16.75 2.36 14.44
C SER A 106 18.25 2.57 14.70
N TYR A 107 18.88 3.48 13.95
CA TYR A 107 20.29 3.80 14.07
C TYR A 107 20.51 5.29 14.39
N PRO A 108 21.51 5.62 15.24
CA PRO A 108 21.90 7.01 15.47
C PRO A 108 22.28 7.66 14.15
N ARG A 109 21.82 8.88 13.92
CA ARG A 109 22.19 9.62 12.72
C ARG A 109 23.68 10.01 12.79
N PRO A 110 24.42 9.98 11.67
CA PRO A 110 25.83 10.41 11.63
C PRO A 110 26.04 11.88 12.00
N ASP A 111 24.99 12.70 11.88
CA ASP A 111 24.96 14.13 12.17
C ASP A 111 24.81 14.44 13.69
N GLY A 112 24.66 13.41 14.54
CA GLY A 112 24.57 13.55 15.99
C GLY A 112 23.23 14.10 16.50
N VAL A 113 22.23 14.24 15.64
CA VAL A 113 20.90 14.78 16.00
C VAL A 113 20.14 13.78 16.88
N GLU A 114 19.55 14.28 17.97
CA GLU A 114 18.73 13.47 18.86
C GLU A 114 17.42 13.01 18.19
N ASP A 115 17.03 11.77 18.45
CA ASP A 115 15.74 11.19 18.03
C ASP A 115 14.53 12.01 18.51
N SER A 116 14.68 12.72 19.63
CA SER A 116 13.67 13.59 20.24
C SER A 116 13.22 14.73 19.30
N THR A 117 14.10 15.16 18.39
CA THR A 117 13.83 16.21 17.40
C THR A 117 12.76 15.83 16.38
N GLU A 118 12.54 14.52 16.22
CA GLU A 118 11.64 13.92 15.26
C GLU A 118 10.25 13.61 15.84
N PHE A 119 10.08 13.68 17.17
CA PHE A 119 8.84 13.31 17.87
C PHE A 119 7.62 14.12 17.40
N VAL A 120 7.82 15.40 17.12
CA VAL A 120 6.79 16.31 16.61
C VAL A 120 6.10 15.81 15.32
N SER A 121 6.75 14.95 14.52
CA SER A 121 6.16 14.42 13.29
C SER A 121 5.06 13.38 13.51
N PHE A 122 5.06 12.69 14.65
CA PHE A 122 4.18 11.53 14.89
C PHE A 122 3.50 11.51 16.26
N PHE A 123 3.89 12.43 17.15
CA PHE A 123 3.28 12.59 18.46
C PHE A 123 1.85 13.14 18.33
N PRO A 124 0.96 12.73 19.24
CA PRO A 124 -0.43 13.13 19.25
C PRO A 124 -0.61 14.61 19.62
N ASP A 125 -1.81 15.13 19.40
CA ASP A 125 -2.22 16.40 20.01
C ASP A 125 -2.35 16.21 21.54
N PHE A 126 -1.77 17.11 22.34
CA PHE A 126 -1.80 17.00 23.79
C PHE A 126 -2.96 17.81 24.38
N ILE A 127 -3.78 17.16 25.21
CA ILE A 127 -4.88 17.81 25.92
C ILE A 127 -4.70 17.62 27.41
N TRP A 128 -4.62 18.73 28.15
CA TRP A 128 -4.62 18.71 29.61
C TRP A 128 -6.04 18.99 30.12
N THR A 129 -6.64 18.00 30.78
CA THR A 129 -7.91 18.16 31.49
C THR A 129 -7.65 18.33 32.98
N VAL A 130 -8.09 19.46 33.54
CA VAL A 130 -7.88 19.81 34.95
C VAL A 130 -9.22 19.74 35.66
N ARG A 131 -9.40 18.72 36.49
CA ARG A 131 -10.64 18.41 37.20
C ARG A 131 -10.72 19.16 38.52
N ASP A 132 -11.92 19.45 38.99
CA ASP A 132 -12.17 20.18 40.25
C ASP A 132 -11.36 21.49 40.31
N PHE A 133 -11.38 22.24 39.20
CA PHE A 133 -10.66 23.50 39.08
C PHE A 133 -11.22 24.53 40.07
N THR A 134 -10.33 25.23 40.77
CA THR A 134 -10.69 26.14 41.86
C THR A 134 -10.16 27.56 41.70
N LEU A 135 -9.34 27.82 40.68
CA LEU A 135 -8.81 29.15 40.42
C LEU A 135 -9.76 29.94 39.53
N GLU A 136 -9.72 31.26 39.63
CA GLU A 136 -10.25 32.12 38.57
C GLU A 136 -9.25 32.13 37.42
N LEU A 137 -9.72 31.97 36.18
CA LEU A 137 -8.91 32.10 34.96
C LEU A 137 -8.57 33.58 34.71
N LYS A 138 -7.74 34.14 35.60
CA LYS A 138 -7.21 35.49 35.51
C LYS A 138 -5.70 35.50 35.73
N LEU A 139 -5.00 36.30 34.94
CA LEU A 139 -3.58 36.57 35.10
C LEU A 139 -3.38 38.08 35.22
N ASN A 140 -2.75 38.55 36.29
CA ASN A 140 -2.59 39.98 36.60
C ASN A 140 -3.91 40.78 36.62
N GLY A 141 -5.03 40.11 36.92
CA GLY A 141 -6.36 40.72 36.95
C GLY A 141 -7.14 40.62 35.64
N ASP A 142 -6.46 40.32 34.52
CA ASP A 142 -7.08 40.17 33.21
C ASP A 142 -7.58 38.73 32.99
N PRO A 143 -8.77 38.54 32.39
CA PRO A 143 -9.28 37.21 32.07
C PRO A 143 -8.40 36.53 31.02
N ILE A 144 -8.13 35.24 31.23
CA ILE A 144 -7.38 34.40 30.31
C ILE A 144 -8.24 33.20 29.89
N THR A 145 -7.91 32.62 28.75
CA THR A 145 -8.45 31.35 28.28
C THR A 145 -7.78 30.17 29.00
N GLU A 146 -8.40 29.00 28.94
CA GLU A 146 -7.84 27.75 29.47
C GLU A 146 -6.50 27.41 28.80
N ASP A 147 -6.38 27.68 27.50
CA ASP A 147 -5.16 27.45 26.74
C ASP A 147 -4.04 28.41 27.19
N GLU A 148 -4.36 29.69 27.41
CA GLU A 148 -3.41 30.65 27.98
C GLU A 148 -2.99 30.26 29.40
N TYR A 149 -3.89 29.68 30.19
CA TYR A 149 -3.55 29.12 31.51
C TYR A 149 -2.51 28.00 31.39
N LEU A 150 -2.70 27.06 30.46
CA LEU A 150 -1.74 25.99 30.20
C LEU A 150 -0.39 26.53 29.68
N GLU A 151 -0.40 27.38 28.66
CA GLU A 151 0.84 27.94 28.10
C GLU A 151 1.60 28.78 29.15
N ASN A 152 0.89 29.47 30.06
CA ASN A 152 1.52 30.15 31.18
C ASN A 152 2.13 29.18 32.21
N ALA A 153 1.49 28.04 32.49
CA ALA A 153 2.04 27.01 33.37
C ALA A 153 3.30 26.33 32.79
N LEU A 154 3.41 26.29 31.47
CA LEU A 154 4.53 25.72 30.71
C LEU A 154 5.69 26.69 30.44
N LYS A 155 5.57 27.97 30.82
CA LYS A 155 6.69 28.92 30.75
C LYS A 155 7.87 28.43 31.58
N LEU A 156 9.08 28.58 31.05
CA LEU A 156 10.27 28.14 31.75
C LEU A 156 10.61 29.09 32.89
N ILE A 157 11.07 28.52 34.00
CA ILE A 157 11.49 29.25 35.19
C ILE A 157 12.93 29.71 34.99
N GLN A 158 13.17 31.01 35.16
CA GLN A 158 14.49 31.61 35.05
C GLN A 158 15.44 31.12 36.16
N GLY A 159 16.73 31.02 35.82
CA GLY A 159 17.80 30.64 36.75
C GLY A 159 18.48 29.31 36.41
N LYS A 160 19.74 29.18 36.83
CA LYS A 160 20.59 27.99 36.56
C LYS A 160 20.67 27.01 37.73
N ASN A 161 19.83 27.18 38.75
CA ASN A 161 19.88 26.29 39.90
C ASN A 161 19.30 24.90 39.55
N PRO A 162 19.76 23.80 40.18
CA PRO A 162 19.31 22.45 39.85
C PRO A 162 17.79 22.27 39.94
N LYS A 163 17.13 22.91 40.92
CA LYS A 163 15.67 22.84 41.06
C LYS A 163 14.93 23.44 39.87
N ALA A 164 15.41 24.57 39.35
CA ALA A 164 14.87 25.21 38.16
C ALA A 164 15.08 24.33 36.91
N GLN A 165 16.24 23.67 36.79
CA GLN A 165 16.50 22.74 35.69
C GLN A 165 15.55 21.53 35.74
N THR A 166 15.41 20.87 36.90
CA THR A 166 14.48 19.75 37.08
C THR A 166 13.03 20.15 36.82
N SER A 167 12.63 21.36 37.24
CA SER A 167 11.29 21.88 36.99
C SER A 167 11.05 22.20 35.50
N ASN A 168 12.08 22.68 34.79
CA ASN A 168 11.95 23.07 33.38
C ASN A 168 11.94 21.89 32.43
N LEU A 169 12.59 20.77 32.77
CA LEU A 169 12.66 19.58 31.91
C LEU A 169 11.28 19.07 31.42
N PRO A 170 10.28 18.80 32.28
CA PRO A 170 8.96 18.38 31.80
C PRO A 170 8.28 19.47 30.94
N ARG A 171 8.46 20.76 31.26
CA ARG A 171 7.90 21.86 30.47
C ARG A 171 8.50 21.90 29.07
N GLU A 172 9.81 21.70 28.96
CA GLU A 172 10.53 21.65 27.69
C GLU A 172 10.06 20.47 26.84
N CYS A 173 10.00 19.27 27.42
CA CYS A 173 9.55 18.09 26.72
C CYS A 173 8.10 18.24 26.22
N ILE A 174 7.18 18.78 27.03
CA ILE A 174 5.80 19.05 26.58
C ILE A 174 5.78 20.04 25.42
N ARG A 175 6.55 21.13 25.51
CA ARG A 175 6.61 22.18 24.47
C ARG A 175 7.24 21.68 23.17
N LEU A 176 8.25 20.82 23.26
CA LEU A 176 9.02 20.31 22.12
C LEU A 176 8.33 19.12 21.43
N PHE A 177 7.74 18.21 22.19
CA PHE A 177 7.22 16.96 21.65
C PHE A 177 5.78 17.07 21.14
N PHE A 178 4.96 17.94 21.75
CA PHE A 178 3.54 18.04 21.43
C PHE A 178 3.22 19.38 20.76
N PRO A 179 3.12 19.44 19.41
CA PRO A 179 2.99 20.72 18.71
C PRO A 179 1.68 21.45 18.94
N LYS A 180 0.61 20.69 19.18
CA LYS A 180 -0.70 21.20 19.56
C LYS A 180 -0.98 20.84 21.00
N ARG A 181 -1.30 21.84 21.79
CA ARG A 181 -1.63 21.73 23.21
C ARG A 181 -2.96 22.43 23.44
N LYS A 182 -3.88 21.76 24.11
CA LYS A 182 -5.21 22.27 24.46
C LYS A 182 -5.43 22.05 25.95
N CYS A 183 -6.14 22.96 26.60
CA CYS A 183 -6.52 22.83 27.99
C CYS A 183 -8.04 22.86 28.13
N PHE A 184 -8.55 22.09 29.09
CA PHE A 184 -9.93 22.18 29.56
C PHE A 184 -9.91 22.14 31.09
N VAL A 185 -10.53 23.10 31.75
CA VAL A 185 -10.72 23.08 33.19
C VAL A 185 -12.16 22.73 33.50
N PHE A 186 -12.39 21.87 34.49
CA PHE A 186 -13.71 21.39 34.86
C PHE A 186 -14.00 21.77 36.30
N ASP A 187 -15.12 22.44 36.53
CA ASP A 187 -15.67 22.61 37.87
C ASP A 187 -16.00 21.25 38.50
N ARG A 188 -16.22 21.25 39.80
CA ARG A 188 -16.59 20.01 40.50
C ARG A 188 -17.95 19.51 39.97
N PRO A 189 -18.11 18.21 39.64
CA PRO A 189 -19.36 17.70 39.05
C PRO A 189 -20.59 17.90 39.94
N THR A 190 -20.41 17.86 41.26
CA THR A 190 -21.43 18.16 42.26
C THR A 190 -20.77 18.46 43.60
N HIS A 191 -21.42 19.27 44.43
CA HIS A 191 -20.98 19.55 45.81
C HIS A 191 -21.50 18.51 46.82
N ASP A 192 -22.48 17.68 46.42
CA ASP A 192 -23.02 16.62 47.26
C ASP A 192 -22.05 15.43 47.30
N LYS A 193 -21.61 15.06 48.51
CA LYS A 193 -20.63 13.99 48.71
C LYS A 193 -21.17 12.60 48.36
N ASP A 194 -22.45 12.35 48.61
CA ASP A 194 -23.08 11.04 48.37
C ASP A 194 -23.34 10.85 46.88
N LEU A 195 -23.77 11.93 46.19
CA LEU A 195 -23.85 11.95 44.72
C LEU A 195 -22.47 11.80 44.10
N LEU A 196 -21.44 12.51 44.59
CA LEU A 196 -20.07 12.38 44.06
C LEU A 196 -19.48 10.98 44.26
N ALA A 197 -19.72 10.35 45.42
CA ALA A 197 -19.30 8.97 45.68
C ALA A 197 -19.99 7.96 44.76
N ASN A 198 -21.21 8.27 44.30
CA ASN A 198 -22.02 7.45 43.41
C ASN A 198 -22.21 8.09 42.03
N ILE A 199 -21.25 8.90 41.58
CA ILE A 199 -21.40 9.75 40.39
C ILE A 199 -21.79 8.95 39.13
N GLU A 200 -21.40 7.67 39.06
CA GLU A 200 -21.82 6.71 38.03
C GLU A 200 -23.35 6.54 37.87
N LYS A 201 -24.12 6.79 38.93
CA LYS A 201 -25.57 6.59 39.00
C LYS A 201 -26.35 7.90 39.02
N VAL A 202 -25.63 9.03 39.05
CA VAL A 202 -26.22 10.37 39.13
C VAL A 202 -26.72 10.76 37.75
N SER A 203 -27.95 11.25 37.68
CA SER A 203 -28.48 11.77 36.40
C SER A 203 -27.81 13.10 36.04
N GLU A 204 -27.65 13.38 34.74
CA GLU A 204 -27.01 14.63 34.28
C GLU A 204 -27.64 15.88 34.88
N LYS A 205 -28.97 15.88 35.06
CA LYS A 205 -29.73 16.99 35.66
C LYS A 205 -29.32 17.35 37.09
N GLN A 206 -28.64 16.44 37.79
CA GLN A 206 -28.16 16.64 39.16
C GLN A 206 -26.69 17.10 39.21
N LEU A 207 -26.03 17.19 38.07
CA LEU A 207 -24.67 17.70 37.95
C LEU A 207 -24.70 19.23 37.89
N ASP A 208 -23.58 19.85 38.26
CA ASP A 208 -23.41 21.29 38.11
C ASP A 208 -23.59 21.70 36.63
N PRO A 209 -24.41 22.73 36.32
CA PRO A 209 -24.64 23.16 34.94
C PRO A 209 -23.39 23.58 34.18
N LYS A 210 -22.41 24.23 34.84
CA LYS A 210 -21.14 24.61 34.21
C LYS A 210 -20.30 23.39 33.91
N PHE A 211 -20.28 22.41 34.82
CA PHE A 211 -19.62 21.13 34.55
C PHE A 211 -20.22 20.41 33.33
N GLN A 212 -21.54 20.40 33.19
CA GLN A 212 -22.22 19.83 32.03
C GLN A 212 -21.89 20.58 30.73
N GLU A 213 -21.96 21.91 30.75
CA GLU A 213 -21.61 22.75 29.61
C GLU A 213 -20.17 22.49 29.17
N GLN A 214 -19.23 22.51 30.10
CA GLN A 214 -17.82 22.27 29.83
C GLN A 214 -17.56 20.84 29.30
N THR A 215 -18.27 19.84 29.83
CA THR A 215 -18.20 18.46 29.32
C THR A 215 -18.66 18.39 27.86
N ASN A 216 -19.75 19.09 27.52
CA ASN A 216 -20.23 19.16 26.14
C ASN A 216 -19.24 19.87 25.22
N ILE A 217 -18.60 20.96 25.67
CA ILE A 217 -17.56 21.67 24.92
C ILE A 217 -16.36 20.74 24.67
N PHE A 218 -15.88 20.05 25.71
CA PHE A 218 -14.79 19.10 25.59
C PHE A 218 -15.11 17.96 24.61
N CYS A 219 -16.25 17.30 24.78
CA CYS A 219 -16.66 16.20 23.88
C CYS A 219 -16.81 16.69 22.44
N SER A 220 -17.44 17.84 22.24
CA SER A 220 -17.58 18.45 20.91
C SER A 220 -16.23 18.75 20.28
N TYR A 221 -15.27 19.28 21.06
CA TYR A 221 -13.91 19.52 20.59
C TYR A 221 -13.23 18.22 20.15
N ILE A 222 -13.30 17.15 20.95
CA ILE A 222 -12.73 15.85 20.59
C ILE A 222 -13.35 15.34 19.28
N PHE A 223 -14.68 15.33 19.16
CA PHE A 223 -15.35 14.83 17.96
C PHE A 223 -15.07 15.64 16.69
N THR A 224 -14.73 16.92 16.84
CA THR A 224 -14.50 17.83 15.70
C THR A 224 -13.02 17.99 15.34
N HIS A 225 -12.11 17.91 16.31
CA HIS A 225 -10.69 18.23 16.12
C HIS A 225 -9.75 17.03 16.23
N ALA A 226 -10.16 15.93 16.87
CA ALA A 226 -9.30 14.75 16.95
C ALA A 226 -9.09 14.18 15.55
N ARG A 227 -7.82 14.05 15.18
CA ARG A 227 -7.41 13.60 13.86
C ARG A 227 -7.36 12.08 13.80
N SER A 228 -7.53 11.51 12.61
CA SER A 228 -7.15 10.11 12.37
C SER A 228 -5.66 9.94 12.70
N LYS A 229 -5.30 8.82 13.35
CA LYS A 229 -3.89 8.52 13.61
C LYS A 229 -3.15 8.32 12.30
N THR A 230 -2.02 8.99 12.15
CA THR A 230 -1.12 8.84 11.02
C THR A 230 0.27 8.41 11.50
N LEU A 231 0.96 7.61 10.69
CA LEU A 231 2.41 7.44 10.78
C LEU A 231 3.08 8.50 9.88
N ARG A 232 4.40 8.43 9.75
CA ARG A 232 5.15 9.20 8.76
C ARG A 232 4.62 8.98 7.35
N GLU A 233 4.87 9.94 6.47
CA GLU A 233 4.48 9.85 5.05
C GLU A 233 2.95 9.77 4.84
N GLY A 234 2.15 10.03 5.88
CA GLY A 234 0.70 10.23 5.78
C GLY A 234 -0.12 8.97 5.85
N ILE A 235 0.54 7.89 6.24
CA ILE A 235 -0.07 6.57 6.32
C ILE A 235 -1.11 6.59 7.45
N THR A 236 -2.38 6.63 7.06
CA THR A 236 -3.51 6.59 8.01
C THR A 236 -3.59 5.23 8.67
N VAL A 237 -3.65 5.18 10.00
CA VAL A 237 -3.68 3.95 10.78
C VAL A 237 -5.12 3.42 10.85
N THR A 238 -5.37 2.32 10.16
CA THR A 238 -6.62 1.53 10.24
C THR A 238 -6.59 0.56 11.43
N GLY A 239 -7.69 -0.13 11.71
CA GLY A 239 -7.73 -1.14 12.80
C GLY A 239 -6.66 -2.23 12.66
N ASN A 240 -6.44 -2.74 11.44
CA ASN A 240 -5.41 -3.75 11.16
C ASN A 240 -3.99 -3.20 11.38
N ARG A 241 -3.76 -1.94 11.00
CA ARG A 241 -2.49 -1.23 11.23
C ARG A 241 -2.25 -1.05 12.72
N LEU A 242 -3.26 -0.58 13.46
CA LEU A 242 -3.15 -0.36 14.91
C LEU A 242 -2.85 -1.66 15.65
N GLY A 243 -3.54 -2.75 15.32
CA GLY A 243 -3.28 -4.06 15.92
C GLY A 243 -1.84 -4.53 15.66
N THR A 244 -1.32 -4.30 14.46
CA THR A 244 0.07 -4.63 14.12
C THR A 244 1.05 -3.76 14.92
N LEU A 245 0.83 -2.44 14.99
CA LEU A 245 1.68 -1.52 15.76
C LEU A 245 1.71 -1.89 17.25
N ALA A 246 0.55 -2.19 17.85
CA ALA A 246 0.46 -2.58 19.25
C ALA A 246 1.27 -3.85 19.53
N VAL A 247 1.14 -4.88 18.70
CA VAL A 247 1.94 -6.10 18.81
C VAL A 247 3.43 -5.79 18.66
N THR A 248 3.82 -5.05 17.62
CA THR A 248 5.24 -4.70 17.37
C THR A 248 5.87 -3.95 18.55
N TYR A 249 5.17 -2.97 19.13
CA TYR A 249 5.70 -2.23 20.28
C TYR A 249 5.75 -3.07 21.55
N VAL A 250 4.73 -3.88 21.82
CA VAL A 250 4.71 -4.77 23.00
C VAL A 250 5.77 -5.86 22.90
N ASP A 251 6.00 -6.44 21.72
CA ASP A 251 7.06 -7.42 21.49
C ASP A 251 8.45 -6.81 21.67
N ALA A 252 8.65 -5.56 21.24
CA ALA A 252 9.89 -4.83 21.50
C ALA A 252 10.12 -4.69 23.02
N ILE A 253 9.12 -4.23 23.77
CA ILE A 253 9.21 -4.07 25.23
C ILE A 253 9.50 -5.41 25.92
N ASN A 254 8.77 -6.47 25.56
CA ASN A 254 8.91 -7.80 26.16
C ASN A 254 10.27 -8.45 25.86
N SER A 255 10.90 -8.10 24.74
CA SER A 255 12.26 -8.54 24.39
C SER A 255 13.37 -7.68 25.01
N GLY A 256 13.00 -6.65 25.79
CA GLY A 256 13.94 -5.70 26.40
C GLY A 256 14.45 -4.62 25.44
N ALA A 257 13.89 -4.53 24.23
CA ALA A 257 14.17 -3.48 23.27
C ALA A 257 13.25 -2.26 23.50
N VAL A 258 13.67 -1.12 22.96
CA VAL A 258 12.86 0.12 22.99
C VAL A 258 11.98 0.16 21.73
N PRO A 259 10.66 0.43 21.85
CA PRO A 259 9.78 0.72 20.73
C PRO A 259 10.40 1.74 19.76
N CYS A 260 10.49 1.35 18.50
CA CYS A 260 11.06 2.18 17.44
C CYS A 260 10.02 2.40 16.34
N LEU A 261 9.75 3.67 16.02
CA LEU A 261 8.76 4.04 15.00
C LEU A 261 9.18 3.54 13.62
N GLU A 262 10.42 3.80 13.20
CA GLU A 262 10.93 3.37 11.89
C GLU A 262 10.81 1.87 11.67
N ASN A 263 11.21 1.06 12.66
CA ASN A 263 11.07 -0.38 12.62
C ASN A 263 9.61 -0.82 12.50
N ALA A 264 8.71 -0.19 13.26
CA ALA A 264 7.29 -0.50 13.20
C ALA A 264 6.68 -0.17 11.84
N VAL A 265 7.08 0.95 11.21
CA VAL A 265 6.67 1.29 9.83
C VAL A 265 7.21 0.26 8.84
N ILE A 266 8.47 -0.18 8.96
CA ILE A 266 9.07 -1.20 8.07
C ILE A 266 8.33 -2.53 8.19
N THR A 267 8.09 -3.02 9.41
CA THR A 267 7.33 -4.25 9.65
C THR A 267 5.92 -4.16 9.07
N LEU A 268 5.26 -3.01 9.24
CA LEU A 268 3.94 -2.78 8.68
C LEU A 268 3.97 -2.76 7.14
N ALA A 269 4.94 -2.07 6.54
CA ALA A 269 5.12 -2.00 5.09
C ALA A 269 5.33 -3.37 4.47
N GLN A 270 6.19 -4.22 5.05
CA GLN A 270 6.42 -5.58 4.57
C GLN A 270 5.13 -6.41 4.54
N ARG A 271 4.34 -6.36 5.61
CA ARG A 271 3.08 -7.11 5.71
C ARG A 271 2.04 -6.59 4.72
N GLU A 272 1.87 -5.27 4.65
CA GLU A 272 0.85 -4.68 3.79
C GLU A 272 1.21 -4.72 2.31
N ASN A 273 2.46 -4.48 1.94
CA ASN A 273 2.90 -4.57 0.54
C ASN A 273 2.80 -6.01 0.03
N SER A 274 3.08 -7.01 0.87
CA SER A 274 2.85 -8.42 0.53
C SER A 274 1.37 -8.69 0.26
N ALA A 275 0.47 -8.21 1.13
CA ALA A 275 -0.97 -8.36 0.95
C ALA A 275 -1.51 -7.56 -0.24
N ALA A 276 -1.00 -6.35 -0.49
CA ALA A 276 -1.34 -5.51 -1.63
C ALA A 276 -0.92 -6.16 -2.95
N MET A 277 0.30 -6.71 -3.00
CA MET A 277 0.82 -7.46 -4.15
C MET A 277 -0.06 -8.68 -4.44
N GLN A 278 -0.41 -9.47 -3.43
CA GLN A 278 -1.27 -10.63 -3.62
C GLN A 278 -2.67 -10.23 -4.11
N ARG A 279 -3.27 -9.20 -3.49
CA ARG A 279 -4.57 -8.66 -3.92
C ARG A 279 -4.56 -8.19 -5.37
N ALA A 280 -3.53 -7.45 -5.78
CA ALA A 280 -3.36 -7.00 -7.16
C ALA A 280 -3.20 -8.18 -8.13
N ALA A 281 -2.39 -9.19 -7.76
CA ALA A 281 -2.20 -10.38 -8.57
C ALA A 281 -3.49 -11.20 -8.74
N ASP A 282 -4.28 -11.34 -7.67
CA ASP A 282 -5.57 -12.04 -7.69
C ASP A 282 -6.60 -11.26 -8.51
N TYR A 283 -6.65 -9.94 -8.34
CA TYR A 283 -7.48 -9.04 -9.14
C TYR A 283 -7.19 -9.20 -10.64
N TYR A 284 -5.90 -9.15 -11.03
CA TYR A 284 -5.49 -9.38 -12.42
C TYR A 284 -5.99 -10.74 -12.95
N SER A 285 -5.77 -11.82 -12.19
CA SER A 285 -6.21 -13.16 -12.57
C SER A 285 -7.72 -13.24 -12.77
N GLN A 286 -8.48 -12.66 -11.84
CA GLN A 286 -9.93 -12.67 -11.89
C GLN A 286 -10.44 -11.88 -13.11
N GLN A 287 -9.89 -10.68 -13.35
CA GLN A 287 -10.31 -9.86 -14.48
C GLN A 287 -9.96 -10.50 -15.82
N MET A 288 -8.76 -11.07 -15.97
CA MET A 288 -8.37 -11.79 -17.18
C MET A 288 -9.30 -12.98 -17.44
N ALA A 289 -9.57 -13.81 -16.43
CA ALA A 289 -10.44 -14.97 -16.57
C ALA A 289 -11.90 -14.60 -16.92
N GLN A 290 -12.38 -13.46 -16.44
CA GLN A 290 -13.75 -12.98 -16.74
C GLN A 290 -13.87 -12.34 -18.13
N ARG A 291 -12.84 -11.60 -18.58
CA ARG A 291 -12.90 -10.77 -19.78
C ARG A 291 -12.42 -11.51 -21.04
N VAL A 292 -11.49 -12.46 -20.91
CA VAL A 292 -10.92 -13.18 -22.06
C VAL A 292 -11.80 -14.35 -22.47
N LYS A 293 -12.11 -14.46 -23.77
CA LYS A 293 -12.79 -15.62 -24.37
C LYS A 293 -11.89 -16.28 -25.40
N LEU A 294 -11.36 -17.45 -25.07
CA LEU A 294 -10.45 -18.18 -25.94
C LEU A 294 -11.19 -19.06 -26.98
N PRO A 295 -10.65 -19.23 -28.21
CA PRO A 295 -9.56 -18.41 -28.76
C PRO A 295 -10.03 -16.98 -29.07
N THR A 296 -9.12 -16.01 -28.91
CA THR A 296 -9.34 -14.63 -29.37
C THR A 296 -9.19 -14.56 -30.89
N ASP A 297 -9.83 -13.59 -31.54
CA ASP A 297 -9.74 -13.42 -33.00
C ASP A 297 -8.34 -12.99 -33.43
N THR A 298 -7.69 -12.14 -32.63
CA THR A 298 -6.33 -11.65 -32.87
C THR A 298 -5.50 -11.70 -31.59
N LEU A 299 -4.17 -11.66 -31.74
CA LEU A 299 -3.27 -11.48 -30.61
C LEU A 299 -3.51 -10.13 -29.92
N GLN A 300 -3.78 -9.08 -30.70
CA GLN A 300 -4.02 -7.73 -30.18
C GLN A 300 -5.20 -7.68 -29.20
N GLU A 301 -6.29 -8.40 -29.49
CA GLU A 301 -7.45 -8.49 -28.60
C GLU A 301 -7.06 -8.99 -27.20
N LEU A 302 -6.25 -10.06 -27.13
CA LEU A 302 -5.76 -10.59 -25.85
C LEU A 302 -4.84 -9.58 -25.15
N LEU A 303 -3.93 -8.95 -25.90
CA LEU A 303 -2.99 -7.96 -25.38
C LEU A 303 -3.69 -6.70 -24.83
N ASP A 304 -4.78 -6.26 -25.47
CA ASP A 304 -5.58 -5.11 -25.03
C ASP A 304 -6.32 -5.41 -23.72
N VAL A 305 -6.91 -6.59 -23.60
CA VAL A 305 -7.55 -7.03 -22.34
C VAL A 305 -6.51 -7.15 -21.22
N HIS A 306 -5.34 -7.74 -21.51
CA HIS A 306 -4.23 -7.81 -20.58
C HIS A 306 -3.78 -6.43 -20.10
N ALA A 307 -3.56 -5.48 -21.01
CA ALA A 307 -3.13 -4.13 -20.66
C ALA A 307 -4.14 -3.42 -19.75
N ALA A 308 -5.45 -3.59 -20.00
CA ALA A 308 -6.49 -3.04 -19.14
C ALA A 308 -6.47 -3.69 -17.74
N CYS A 309 -6.41 -5.02 -17.65
CA CYS A 309 -6.39 -5.74 -16.38
C CYS A 309 -5.12 -5.43 -15.56
N GLU A 310 -3.97 -5.32 -16.23
CA GLU A 310 -2.70 -4.99 -15.60
C GLU A 310 -2.71 -3.57 -15.03
N ARG A 311 -3.17 -2.58 -15.81
CA ARG A 311 -3.32 -1.20 -15.33
C ARG A 311 -4.16 -1.12 -14.06
N GLU A 312 -5.30 -1.82 -14.04
CA GLU A 312 -6.19 -1.87 -12.88
C GLU A 312 -5.52 -2.57 -11.68
N ALA A 313 -4.79 -3.66 -11.91
CA ALA A 313 -4.05 -4.36 -10.87
C ALA A 313 -2.91 -3.52 -10.26
N ILE A 314 -2.17 -2.77 -11.08
CA ILE A 314 -1.16 -1.83 -10.60
C ILE A 314 -1.83 -0.75 -9.75
N ALA A 315 -2.99 -0.23 -10.15
CA ALA A 315 -3.72 0.77 -9.36
C ALA A 315 -4.13 0.23 -7.99
N VAL A 316 -4.65 -1.00 -7.93
CA VAL A 316 -4.95 -1.70 -6.66
C VAL A 316 -3.71 -1.82 -5.78
N PHE A 317 -2.55 -2.15 -6.37
CA PHE A 317 -1.29 -2.20 -5.63
C PHE A 317 -0.85 -0.81 -5.13
N MET A 318 -0.93 0.22 -5.97
CA MET A 318 -0.52 1.58 -5.62
C MET A 318 -1.36 2.17 -4.49
N GLU A 319 -2.66 1.87 -4.46
CA GLU A 319 -3.58 2.31 -3.41
C GLU A 319 -3.25 1.69 -2.03
N HIS A 320 -2.84 0.42 -2.02
CA HIS A 320 -2.73 -0.36 -0.78
C HIS A 320 -1.30 -0.61 -0.30
N SER A 321 -0.29 -0.26 -1.09
CA SER A 321 1.13 -0.35 -0.69
C SER A 321 1.62 0.99 -0.11
N PHE A 322 2.74 0.96 0.59
CA PHE A 322 3.49 2.16 0.99
C PHE A 322 4.91 1.74 1.38
N LYS A 323 5.90 2.65 1.28
CA LYS A 323 7.30 2.36 1.64
C LYS A 323 7.80 1.04 1.02
N ASP A 324 7.52 0.81 -0.26
CA ASP A 324 8.04 -0.33 -1.02
C ASP A 324 9.51 -0.09 -1.38
N GLU A 325 10.40 -0.30 -0.40
CA GLU A 325 11.83 -0.07 -0.55
C GLU A 325 12.39 -0.85 -1.74
N ASN A 326 13.11 -0.14 -2.62
CA ASN A 326 13.62 -0.69 -3.89
C ASN A 326 12.55 -1.28 -4.82
N GLN A 327 11.27 -0.98 -4.62
CA GLN A 327 10.15 -1.46 -5.42
C GLN A 327 10.11 -3.00 -5.46
N GLU A 328 10.50 -3.66 -4.36
CA GLU A 328 10.63 -5.11 -4.32
C GLU A 328 9.29 -5.80 -4.57
N PHE A 329 8.22 -5.33 -3.94
CA PHE A 329 6.89 -5.91 -4.10
C PHE A 329 6.29 -5.57 -5.46
N GLN A 330 6.48 -4.35 -5.96
CA GLN A 330 6.03 -3.99 -7.31
C GLN A 330 6.74 -4.83 -8.38
N LYS A 331 8.06 -5.07 -8.25
CA LYS A 331 8.81 -5.94 -9.16
C LYS A 331 8.28 -7.38 -9.17
N LYS A 332 7.96 -7.92 -7.99
CA LYS A 332 7.32 -9.24 -7.87
C LYS A 332 5.93 -9.26 -8.51
N LEU A 333 5.14 -8.20 -8.37
CA LEU A 333 3.84 -8.07 -9.04
C LEU A 333 3.99 -8.11 -10.57
N VAL A 334 4.97 -7.39 -11.12
CA VAL A 334 5.29 -7.43 -12.56
C VAL A 334 5.63 -8.85 -12.99
N GLU A 335 6.52 -9.53 -12.27
CA GLU A 335 6.90 -10.92 -12.59
C GLU A 335 5.70 -11.87 -12.60
N ILE A 336 4.84 -11.79 -11.57
CA ILE A 336 3.61 -12.60 -11.48
C ILE A 336 2.68 -12.31 -12.67
N THR A 337 2.49 -11.04 -13.02
CA THR A 337 1.60 -10.61 -14.10
C THR A 337 2.13 -11.03 -15.46
N MET A 338 3.44 -10.92 -15.70
CA MET A 338 4.11 -11.41 -16.89
C MET A 338 3.97 -12.92 -17.07
N ASN A 339 4.17 -13.69 -15.99
CA ASN A 339 4.02 -15.15 -16.04
C ASN A 339 2.58 -15.54 -16.39
N LYS A 340 1.59 -14.94 -15.70
CA LYS A 340 0.17 -15.19 -15.99
C LYS A 340 -0.22 -14.78 -17.41
N LYS A 341 0.32 -13.67 -17.94
CA LYS A 341 0.14 -13.29 -19.36
C LYS A 341 0.68 -14.38 -20.28
N GLY A 342 1.86 -14.92 -20.00
CA GLY A 342 2.44 -16.04 -20.74
C GLY A 342 1.50 -17.25 -20.77
N ASP A 343 0.91 -17.61 -19.63
CA ASP A 343 -0.06 -18.70 -19.54
C ASP A 343 -1.30 -18.46 -20.42
N PHE A 344 -1.87 -17.25 -20.38
CA PHE A 344 -3.01 -16.89 -21.23
C PHE A 344 -2.66 -16.90 -22.73
N LEU A 345 -1.44 -16.49 -23.10
CA LEU A 345 -0.97 -16.58 -24.48
C LEU A 345 -0.92 -18.04 -24.94
N LEU A 346 -0.30 -18.92 -24.16
CA LEU A 346 -0.22 -20.36 -24.47
C LEU A 346 -1.60 -21.00 -24.60
N GLN A 347 -2.50 -20.74 -23.64
CA GLN A 347 -3.88 -21.25 -23.68
C GLN A 347 -4.64 -20.76 -24.92
N ASN A 348 -4.40 -19.52 -25.35
CA ASN A 348 -5.00 -18.96 -26.56
C ASN A 348 -4.50 -19.67 -27.82
N GLU A 349 -3.19 -19.90 -27.90
CA GLU A 349 -2.58 -20.66 -29.01
C GLU A 349 -3.14 -22.08 -29.07
N GLU A 350 -3.17 -22.79 -27.94
CA GLU A 350 -3.71 -24.16 -27.85
C GLU A 350 -5.18 -24.22 -28.25
N SER A 351 -6.00 -23.31 -27.74
CA SER A 351 -7.43 -23.22 -28.08
C SER A 351 -7.63 -22.94 -29.57
N SER A 352 -6.79 -22.07 -30.16
CA SER A 352 -6.82 -21.77 -31.59
C SER A 352 -6.44 -22.98 -32.43
N VAL A 353 -5.37 -23.71 -32.06
CA VAL A 353 -4.97 -24.97 -32.73
C VAL A 353 -6.10 -25.99 -32.69
N GLN A 354 -6.64 -26.26 -31.51
CA GLN A 354 -7.69 -27.26 -31.33
C GLN A 354 -8.93 -26.93 -32.17
N TYR A 355 -9.39 -25.68 -32.12
CA TYR A 355 -10.57 -25.24 -32.86
C TYR A 355 -10.34 -25.29 -34.38
N CYS A 356 -9.20 -24.78 -34.87
CA CYS A 356 -8.86 -24.82 -36.29
C CYS A 356 -8.72 -26.25 -36.82
N GLN A 357 -8.06 -27.13 -36.07
CA GLN A 357 -7.87 -28.52 -36.48
C GLN A 357 -9.22 -29.26 -36.54
N ALA A 358 -10.09 -29.06 -35.55
CA ALA A 358 -11.43 -29.65 -35.56
C ALA A 358 -12.24 -29.20 -36.79
N LYS A 359 -12.20 -27.91 -37.10
CA LYS A 359 -12.90 -27.36 -38.28
C LYS A 359 -12.31 -27.83 -39.60
N LEU A 360 -10.99 -27.94 -39.71
CA LEU A 360 -10.35 -28.50 -40.90
C LEU A 360 -10.67 -29.98 -41.09
N ASN A 361 -10.69 -30.77 -40.02
CA ASN A 361 -11.08 -32.18 -40.09
C ASN A 361 -12.53 -32.33 -40.56
N GLU A 362 -13.44 -31.46 -40.11
CA GLU A 362 -14.83 -31.42 -40.55
C GLU A 362 -14.95 -31.08 -42.04
N LEU A 363 -14.30 -29.99 -42.49
CA LEU A 363 -14.35 -29.52 -43.87
C LEU A 363 -13.66 -30.47 -44.86
N SER A 364 -12.56 -31.10 -44.46
CA SER A 364 -11.78 -32.01 -45.31
C SER A 364 -12.28 -33.45 -45.31
N LYS A 365 -13.25 -33.80 -44.46
CA LYS A 365 -13.77 -35.17 -44.33
C LYS A 365 -14.17 -35.79 -45.67
N GLY A 366 -14.98 -35.08 -46.46
CA GLY A 366 -15.44 -35.56 -47.77
C GLY A 366 -14.31 -35.71 -48.79
N LEU A 367 -13.29 -34.85 -48.72
CA LEU A 367 -12.09 -34.99 -49.55
C LEU A 367 -11.31 -36.26 -49.18
N MET A 368 -11.09 -36.51 -47.88
CA MET A 368 -10.37 -37.70 -47.40
C MET A 368 -11.08 -39.01 -47.74
N GLU A 369 -12.42 -39.04 -47.62
CA GLU A 369 -13.26 -40.15 -48.07
C GLU A 369 -13.16 -40.37 -49.59
N SER A 370 -13.21 -39.29 -50.37
CA SER A 370 -13.09 -39.35 -51.84
C SER A 370 -11.71 -39.83 -52.30
N ILE A 371 -10.64 -39.42 -51.61
CA ILE A 371 -9.26 -39.90 -51.83
C ILE A 371 -9.18 -41.40 -51.56
N SER A 372 -9.70 -41.85 -50.41
CA SER A 372 -9.66 -43.25 -49.99
C SER A 372 -10.45 -44.17 -50.94
N ALA A 373 -11.53 -43.66 -51.51
CA ALA A 373 -12.33 -44.36 -52.52
C ALA A 373 -11.70 -44.38 -53.93
N GLY A 374 -10.56 -43.71 -54.15
CA GLY A 374 -9.90 -43.63 -55.46
C GLY A 374 -10.63 -42.74 -56.47
N SER A 375 -11.51 -41.83 -56.00
CA SER A 375 -12.39 -41.02 -56.86
C SER A 375 -11.62 -40.07 -57.79
N PHE A 376 -10.37 -39.76 -57.47
CA PHE A 376 -9.50 -38.89 -58.26
C PHE A 376 -8.57 -39.66 -59.22
N SER A 377 -8.59 -41.00 -59.25
CA SER A 377 -7.78 -41.82 -60.15
C SER A 377 -8.42 -42.00 -61.53
N VAL A 378 -8.94 -40.91 -62.10
CA VAL A 378 -9.61 -40.86 -63.40
C VAL A 378 -8.98 -39.78 -64.29
N PRO A 379 -9.12 -39.84 -65.63
CA PRO A 379 -8.66 -38.75 -66.50
C PRO A 379 -9.27 -37.40 -66.09
N GLY A 380 -8.43 -36.41 -65.79
CA GLY A 380 -8.85 -35.09 -65.27
C GLY A 380 -9.04 -35.03 -63.76
N GLY A 381 -8.74 -36.10 -63.02
CA GLY A 381 -8.90 -36.19 -61.57
C GLY A 381 -8.05 -35.20 -60.77
N HIS A 382 -6.89 -34.77 -61.29
CA HIS A 382 -6.09 -33.73 -60.64
C HIS A 382 -6.84 -32.39 -60.58
N LYS A 383 -7.56 -32.02 -61.65
CA LYS A 383 -8.36 -30.79 -61.68
C LYS A 383 -9.49 -30.84 -60.66
N LEU A 384 -10.21 -31.96 -60.58
CA LEU A 384 -11.31 -32.16 -59.63
C LEU A 384 -10.82 -32.12 -58.17
N TYR A 385 -9.63 -32.69 -57.91
CA TYR A 385 -8.97 -32.61 -56.61
C TYR A 385 -8.65 -31.16 -56.23
N MET A 386 -8.07 -30.39 -57.15
CA MET A 386 -7.74 -28.98 -56.91
C MET A 386 -8.99 -28.12 -56.65
N GLU A 387 -10.07 -28.30 -57.40
CA GLU A 387 -11.35 -27.61 -57.17
C GLU A 387 -11.93 -27.93 -55.78
N THR A 388 -11.82 -29.19 -55.35
CA THR A 388 -12.29 -29.62 -54.01
C THR A 388 -11.42 -29.01 -52.89
N LYS A 389 -10.09 -28.99 -53.09
CA LYS A 389 -9.13 -28.39 -52.15
C LYS A 389 -9.32 -26.87 -52.04
N GLU A 390 -9.53 -26.16 -53.15
CA GLU A 390 -9.85 -24.72 -53.17
C GLU A 390 -11.15 -24.43 -52.42
N LYS A 391 -12.18 -25.27 -52.58
CA LYS A 391 -13.43 -25.10 -51.83
C LYS A 391 -13.21 -25.23 -50.33
N ILE A 392 -12.41 -26.21 -49.88
CA ILE A 392 -12.06 -26.35 -48.47
C ILE A 392 -11.30 -25.12 -47.95
N GLU A 393 -10.38 -24.57 -48.75
CA GLU A 393 -9.68 -23.34 -48.42
C GLU A 393 -10.65 -22.16 -48.24
N GLN A 394 -11.58 -21.97 -49.19
CA GLN A 394 -12.60 -20.93 -49.11
C GLN A 394 -13.47 -21.10 -47.86
N ASP A 395 -14.01 -22.30 -47.64
CA ASP A 395 -14.88 -22.61 -46.50
C ASP A 395 -14.14 -22.41 -45.17
N TYR A 396 -12.87 -22.83 -45.09
CA TYR A 396 -12.04 -22.63 -43.90
C TYR A 396 -11.84 -21.14 -43.59
N TRP A 397 -11.59 -20.32 -44.60
CA TRP A 397 -11.41 -18.88 -44.39
C TRP A 397 -12.69 -18.17 -43.96
N GLN A 398 -13.87 -18.71 -44.28
CA GLN A 398 -15.17 -18.21 -43.78
C GLN A 398 -15.47 -18.58 -42.32
N VAL A 399 -14.77 -19.54 -41.72
CA VAL A 399 -14.99 -19.93 -40.31
C VAL A 399 -14.64 -18.75 -39.37
N PRO A 400 -15.55 -18.26 -38.52
CA PRO A 400 -15.23 -17.20 -37.57
C PRO A 400 -14.42 -17.74 -36.38
N ARG A 401 -13.69 -16.86 -35.69
CA ARG A 401 -13.02 -17.14 -34.41
C ARG A 401 -12.02 -18.30 -34.43
N LYS A 402 -11.27 -18.41 -35.54
CA LYS A 402 -10.18 -19.37 -35.68
C LYS A 402 -9.01 -19.07 -34.74
N GLY A 403 -8.77 -17.78 -34.51
CA GLY A 403 -7.71 -17.27 -33.66
C GLY A 403 -6.31 -17.33 -34.26
N VAL A 404 -5.31 -17.10 -33.41
CA VAL A 404 -3.94 -16.73 -33.80
C VAL A 404 -3.20 -17.80 -34.62
N LYS A 405 -3.54 -19.09 -34.45
CA LYS A 405 -2.89 -20.21 -35.15
C LYS A 405 -3.60 -20.63 -36.45
N ALA A 406 -4.59 -19.88 -36.93
CA ALA A 406 -5.37 -20.22 -38.12
C ALA A 406 -4.52 -20.52 -39.37
N LYS A 407 -3.54 -19.65 -39.68
CA LYS A 407 -2.65 -19.84 -40.85
C LYS A 407 -1.70 -21.00 -40.66
N GLU A 408 -1.13 -21.15 -39.47
CA GLU A 408 -0.18 -22.22 -39.16
C GLU A 408 -0.84 -23.60 -39.27
N VAL A 409 -2.04 -23.77 -38.72
CA VAL A 409 -2.78 -25.04 -38.80
C VAL A 409 -3.17 -25.35 -40.24
N PHE A 410 -3.62 -24.36 -41.01
CA PHE A 410 -3.94 -24.54 -42.43
C PHE A 410 -2.72 -24.90 -43.26
N GLN A 411 -1.57 -24.27 -42.99
CA GLN A 411 -0.30 -24.59 -43.65
C GLN A 411 0.10 -26.06 -43.39
N ARG A 412 0.01 -26.53 -42.14
CA ARG A 412 0.26 -27.96 -41.81
C ARG A 412 -0.70 -28.89 -42.54
N PHE A 413 -1.97 -28.49 -42.70
CA PHE A 413 -2.92 -29.25 -43.51
C PHE A 413 -2.45 -29.32 -44.97
N LEU A 414 -2.09 -28.19 -45.60
CA LEU A 414 -1.59 -28.18 -46.98
C LEU A 414 -0.34 -29.05 -47.15
N GLU A 415 0.60 -29.00 -46.21
CA GLU A 415 1.81 -29.84 -46.20
C GLU A 415 1.46 -31.34 -46.17
N SER A 416 0.46 -31.72 -45.37
CA SER A 416 -0.02 -33.11 -45.33
C SER A 416 -0.61 -33.58 -46.68
N GLN A 417 -1.13 -32.65 -47.48
CA GLN A 417 -1.75 -32.95 -48.78
C GLN A 417 -0.72 -33.07 -49.93
N VAL A 418 0.52 -32.60 -49.77
CA VAL A 418 1.52 -32.52 -50.86
C VAL A 418 1.80 -33.90 -51.49
N VAL A 419 1.94 -34.94 -50.67
CA VAL A 419 2.25 -36.30 -51.17
C VAL A 419 1.04 -36.88 -51.93
N ILE A 420 -0.17 -36.64 -51.43
CA ILE A 420 -1.42 -37.09 -52.03
C ILE A 420 -1.61 -36.42 -53.40
N GLU A 421 -1.46 -35.10 -53.44
CA GLU A 421 -1.57 -34.31 -54.67
C GLU A 421 -0.57 -34.77 -55.73
N LYS A 422 0.69 -35.00 -55.33
CA LYS A 422 1.74 -35.52 -56.23
C LYS A 422 1.36 -36.89 -56.81
N SER A 423 0.78 -37.78 -56.00
CA SER A 423 0.35 -39.10 -56.46
C SER A 423 -0.81 -39.01 -57.46
N ILE A 424 -1.83 -38.19 -57.16
CA ILE A 424 -2.96 -37.94 -58.05
C ILE A 424 -2.48 -37.35 -59.38
N LEU A 425 -1.62 -36.33 -59.34
CA LEU A 425 -1.04 -35.69 -60.52
C LEU A 425 -0.26 -36.66 -61.41
N GLN A 426 0.52 -37.56 -60.81
CA GLN A 426 1.26 -38.58 -61.56
C GLN A 426 0.32 -39.58 -62.25
N SER A 427 -0.75 -39.99 -61.57
CA SER A 427 -1.73 -40.97 -62.06
C SER A 427 -2.65 -40.44 -63.17
N ASP A 428 -2.80 -39.12 -63.29
CA ASP A 428 -3.70 -38.50 -64.27
C ASP A 428 -3.16 -38.65 -65.70
N LYS A 429 -3.88 -39.42 -66.53
CA LYS A 429 -3.51 -39.68 -67.93
C LYS A 429 -4.01 -38.61 -68.90
N ALA A 430 -4.84 -37.67 -68.45
CA ALA A 430 -5.32 -36.57 -69.28
C ALA A 430 -4.30 -35.42 -69.43
N LEU A 431 -3.25 -35.41 -68.59
CA LEU A 431 -2.21 -34.39 -68.57
C LEU A 431 -0.93 -34.88 -69.23
N THR A 432 -0.32 -34.04 -70.05
CA THR A 432 1.02 -34.26 -70.61
C THR A 432 2.11 -34.06 -69.54
N ASP A 433 3.30 -34.63 -69.75
CA ASP A 433 4.43 -34.45 -68.82
C ASP A 433 4.81 -32.97 -68.64
N ARG A 434 4.63 -32.15 -69.69
CA ARG A 434 4.81 -30.70 -69.63
C ARG A 434 3.79 -30.02 -68.72
N GLU A 435 2.51 -30.38 -68.83
CA GLU A 435 1.45 -29.83 -67.97
C GLU A 435 1.61 -30.26 -66.51
N LYS A 436 2.06 -31.49 -66.27
CA LYS A 436 2.41 -31.98 -64.93
C LYS A 436 3.57 -31.19 -64.32
N ALA A 437 4.63 -30.91 -65.09
CA ALA A 437 5.74 -30.08 -64.63
C ALA A 437 5.29 -28.65 -64.27
N VAL A 438 4.44 -28.03 -65.09
CA VAL A 438 3.88 -26.70 -64.82
C VAL A 438 3.03 -26.69 -63.54
N ALA A 439 2.24 -27.74 -63.29
CA ALA A 439 1.46 -27.86 -62.06
C ALA A 439 2.35 -27.96 -60.80
N VAL A 440 3.45 -28.73 -60.86
CA VAL A 440 4.42 -28.83 -59.77
C VAL A 440 5.08 -27.48 -59.48
N ASP A 441 5.48 -26.74 -60.52
CA ASP A 441 6.11 -25.42 -60.33
C ASP A 441 5.12 -24.39 -59.77
N ARG A 442 3.85 -24.45 -60.19
CA ARG A 442 2.79 -23.61 -59.60
C ARG A 442 2.59 -23.93 -58.11
N ALA A 443 2.47 -25.20 -57.75
CA ALA A 443 2.30 -25.62 -56.35
C ALA A 443 3.49 -25.20 -55.46
N LYS A 444 4.73 -25.28 -55.97
CA LYS A 444 5.92 -24.77 -55.26
C LYS A 444 5.84 -23.26 -55.02
N LYS A 445 5.39 -22.50 -56.03
CA LYS A 445 5.24 -21.06 -55.92
C LYS A 445 4.19 -20.68 -54.87
N GLU A 446 3.02 -21.32 -54.92
CA GLU A 446 1.94 -21.11 -53.93
C GLU A 446 2.37 -21.49 -52.51
N ALA A 447 3.13 -22.59 -52.34
CA ALA A 447 3.67 -22.98 -51.04
C ALA A 447 4.64 -21.93 -50.48
N ALA A 448 5.54 -21.40 -51.33
CA ALA A 448 6.47 -20.35 -50.94
C ALA A 448 5.76 -19.03 -50.59
N GLU A 449 4.69 -18.67 -51.31
CA GLU A 449 3.86 -17.50 -51.00
C GLU A 449 3.18 -17.65 -49.63
N LYS A 450 2.60 -18.83 -49.33
CA LYS A 450 1.97 -19.11 -48.04
C LYS A 450 2.96 -19.14 -46.87
N GLU A 451 4.16 -19.69 -47.09
CA GLU A 451 5.25 -19.65 -46.11
C GLU A 451 5.68 -18.20 -45.82
N GLN A 452 5.81 -17.38 -46.86
CA GLN A 452 6.13 -15.96 -46.70
C GLN A 452 5.06 -15.20 -45.92
N GLU A 453 3.78 -15.49 -46.14
CA GLU A 453 2.69 -14.90 -45.35
C GLU A 453 2.72 -15.31 -43.87
N LEU A 454 3.04 -16.57 -43.59
CA LEU A 454 3.18 -17.05 -42.21
C LEU A 454 4.34 -16.35 -41.49
N LEU A 455 5.48 -16.17 -42.18
CA LEU A 455 6.61 -15.42 -41.65
C LEU A 455 6.26 -13.96 -41.35
N LYS A 456 5.51 -13.30 -42.25
CA LYS A 456 5.02 -11.92 -42.02
C LYS A 456 4.11 -11.85 -40.80
N GLN A 457 3.22 -12.82 -40.61
CA GLN A 457 2.36 -12.88 -39.42
C GLN A 457 3.19 -13.05 -38.14
N LYS A 458 4.16 -13.97 -38.11
CA LYS A 458 5.03 -14.18 -36.94
C LYS A 458 5.81 -12.90 -36.57
N LEU A 459 6.32 -12.18 -37.56
CA LEU A 459 6.98 -10.90 -37.33
C LEU A 459 6.03 -9.84 -36.77
N GLN A 460 4.80 -9.77 -37.29
CA GLN A 460 3.77 -8.88 -36.78
C GLN A 460 3.38 -9.21 -35.33
N GLU A 461 3.25 -10.48 -34.98
CA GLU A 461 2.96 -10.93 -33.62
C GLU A 461 4.09 -10.57 -32.65
N GLN A 462 5.35 -10.76 -33.06
CA GLN A 462 6.51 -10.32 -32.27
C GLN A 462 6.51 -8.80 -32.04
N GLN A 463 6.20 -8.02 -33.08
CA GLN A 463 6.09 -6.57 -32.98
C GLN A 463 4.97 -6.15 -31.99
N GLN A 464 3.79 -6.78 -32.07
CA GLN A 464 2.68 -6.53 -31.15
C GLN A 464 3.05 -6.85 -29.69
N GLN A 465 3.79 -7.93 -29.46
CA GLN A 465 4.26 -8.28 -28.11
C GLN A 465 5.23 -7.23 -27.55
N MET A 466 6.19 -6.77 -28.36
CA MET A 466 7.13 -5.72 -27.96
C MET A 466 6.40 -4.41 -27.63
N GLU A 467 5.46 -3.99 -28.47
CA GLU A 467 4.66 -2.77 -28.25
C GLU A 467 3.80 -2.87 -26.98
N ALA A 468 3.17 -4.03 -26.74
CA ALA A 468 2.39 -4.24 -25.52
C ALA A 468 3.27 -4.19 -24.26
N GLN A 469 4.50 -4.69 -24.33
CA GLN A 469 5.45 -4.64 -23.21
C GLN A 469 5.96 -3.22 -22.94
N GLU A 470 6.21 -2.43 -24.00
CA GLU A 470 6.56 -1.02 -23.86
C GLU A 470 5.42 -0.23 -23.21
N LYS A 471 4.16 -0.48 -23.63
CA LYS A 471 2.97 0.13 -23.02
C LYS A 471 2.83 -0.24 -21.54
N SER A 472 3.03 -1.51 -21.20
CA SER A 472 3.00 -2.02 -19.82
C SER A 472 4.08 -1.37 -18.93
N LEU A 473 5.30 -1.22 -19.43
CA LEU A 473 6.37 -0.51 -18.72
C LEU A 473 5.99 0.96 -18.50
N LYS A 474 5.49 1.65 -19.52
CA LYS A 474 5.06 3.05 -19.41
C LYS A 474 3.96 3.22 -18.37
N GLU A 475 3.00 2.30 -18.31
CA GLU A 475 1.93 2.33 -17.31
C GLU A 475 2.45 2.14 -15.88
N ASN A 476 3.34 1.15 -15.68
CA ASN A 476 3.98 0.95 -14.37
C ASN A 476 4.77 2.18 -13.92
N ILE A 477 5.52 2.80 -14.83
CA ILE A 477 6.29 4.03 -14.57
C ILE A 477 5.34 5.19 -14.23
N ALA A 478 4.25 5.35 -14.97
CA ALA A 478 3.31 6.45 -14.78
C ALA A 478 2.68 6.42 -13.37
N GLN A 479 2.14 5.26 -12.97
CA GLN A 479 1.50 5.13 -11.66
C GLN A 479 2.52 5.17 -10.51
N LEU A 480 3.72 4.60 -10.69
CA LEU A 480 4.79 4.70 -9.70
C LEU A 480 5.24 6.16 -9.52
N LYS A 481 5.38 6.91 -10.62
CA LYS A 481 5.75 8.33 -10.56
C LYS A 481 4.72 9.15 -9.81
N GLU A 482 3.43 8.94 -10.09
CA GLU A 482 2.34 9.61 -9.38
C GLU A 482 2.39 9.30 -7.87
N LYS A 483 2.59 8.04 -7.51
CA LYS A 483 2.73 7.62 -6.12
C LYS A 483 3.91 8.29 -5.40
N LEU A 484 5.10 8.24 -5.99
CA LEU A 484 6.30 8.85 -5.41
C LEU A 484 6.15 10.37 -5.25
N GLN A 485 5.45 11.03 -6.17
CA GLN A 485 5.14 12.45 -6.08
C GLN A 485 4.20 12.75 -4.90
N MET A 486 3.13 11.97 -4.72
CA MET A 486 2.22 12.11 -3.58
C MET A 486 2.92 11.87 -2.24
N GLU A 487 3.75 10.82 -2.13
CA GLU A 487 4.53 10.51 -0.93
C GLU A 487 5.49 11.66 -0.58
N ARG A 488 6.15 12.24 -1.59
CA ARG A 488 7.02 13.40 -1.43
C ARG A 488 6.29 14.66 -0.97
N GLU A 489 5.13 14.96 -1.56
CA GLU A 489 4.30 16.08 -1.11
C GLU A 489 3.89 15.92 0.36
N HIS A 490 3.58 14.70 0.78
CA HIS A 490 3.32 14.43 2.18
C HIS A 490 4.54 14.68 3.06
N LEU A 491 5.70 14.15 2.69
CA LEU A 491 6.95 14.37 3.41
C LEU A 491 7.26 15.87 3.57
N LEU A 492 7.07 16.66 2.51
CA LEU A 492 7.25 18.11 2.57
C LEU A 492 6.26 18.79 3.53
N ARG A 493 4.99 18.39 3.52
CA ARG A 493 4.01 18.92 4.49
C ARG A 493 4.41 18.61 5.92
N GLU A 494 4.87 17.39 6.18
CA GLU A 494 5.35 16.95 7.50
C GLU A 494 6.57 17.77 7.94
N GLN A 495 7.59 17.92 7.08
CA GLN A 495 8.78 18.70 7.39
C GLN A 495 8.49 20.18 7.63
N ASN A 496 7.61 20.79 6.83
CA ASN A 496 7.22 22.18 7.02
C ASN A 496 6.46 22.38 8.36
N MET A 497 5.57 21.46 8.72
CA MET A 497 4.88 21.48 10.03
C MET A 497 5.88 21.41 11.19
N MET A 498 6.90 20.55 11.09
CA MET A 498 7.97 20.48 12.09
C MET A 498 8.75 21.79 12.19
N LEU A 499 9.05 22.42 11.04
CA LEU A 499 9.80 23.68 10.98
C LEU A 499 9.00 24.82 11.61
N GLU A 500 7.72 24.94 11.27
CA GLU A 500 6.82 25.93 11.87
C GLU A 500 6.74 25.76 13.38
N HIS A 501 6.64 24.53 13.87
CA HIS A 501 6.63 24.25 15.30
C HIS A 501 7.94 24.67 15.98
N LYS A 502 9.10 24.27 15.44
CA LYS A 502 10.41 24.65 15.99
C LYS A 502 10.61 26.17 16.00
N LEU A 503 10.21 26.86 14.94
CA LEU A 503 10.28 28.33 14.88
C LEU A 503 9.38 28.99 15.93
N LYS A 504 8.18 28.45 16.17
CA LYS A 504 7.29 28.93 17.24
C LYS A 504 7.94 28.77 18.61
N VAL A 505 8.43 27.57 18.94
CA VAL A 505 9.09 27.32 20.24
C VAL A 505 10.32 28.20 20.42
N GLN A 506 11.12 28.38 19.37
CA GLN A 506 12.28 29.26 19.39
C GLN A 506 11.90 30.71 19.71
N LYS A 507 10.82 31.22 19.11
CA LYS A 507 10.30 32.56 19.37
C LYS A 507 9.84 32.69 20.83
N ASP A 508 9.07 31.73 21.33
CA ASP A 508 8.56 31.75 22.70
C ASP A 508 9.73 31.74 23.72
N LEU A 509 10.77 30.93 23.48
CA LEU A 509 11.97 30.91 24.32
C LEU A 509 12.71 32.26 24.31
N LEU A 510 12.76 32.94 23.17
CA LEU A 510 13.39 34.25 23.05
C LEU A 510 12.59 35.32 23.84
N ASP A 511 11.27 35.32 23.70
CA ASP A 511 10.35 36.23 24.41
C ASP A 511 10.39 35.99 25.93
N GLU A 512 10.61 34.73 26.37
CA GLU A 512 10.83 34.36 27.77
C GLU A 512 12.26 34.64 28.29
N GLY A 513 13.19 35.08 27.42
CA GLY A 513 14.56 35.45 27.79
C GLY A 513 15.61 34.33 27.76
N PHE A 514 15.31 33.15 27.20
CA PHE A 514 16.19 31.99 27.12
C PHE A 514 17.08 31.98 25.88
N LYS A 515 17.93 33.01 25.72
CA LYS A 515 18.80 33.19 24.54
C LYS A 515 19.66 31.97 24.19
N LYS A 516 20.31 31.35 25.18
CA LYS A 516 21.19 30.18 24.95
C LYS A 516 20.43 28.99 24.34
N LYS A 517 19.21 28.72 24.81
CA LYS A 517 18.38 27.62 24.28
C LYS A 517 17.86 27.93 22.88
N CYS A 518 17.54 29.19 22.62
CA CYS A 518 17.21 29.67 21.28
C CYS A 518 18.39 29.48 20.31
N GLU A 519 19.63 29.74 20.77
CA GLU A 519 20.86 29.50 20.01
C GLU A 519 21.09 28.01 19.72
N GLU A 520 20.91 27.13 20.72
CA GLU A 520 21.02 25.67 20.57
C GLU A 520 20.02 25.13 19.52
N MET A 521 18.81 25.69 19.47
CA MET A 521 17.77 25.29 18.51
C MET A 521 18.04 25.73 17.07
N ASN A 522 18.95 26.69 16.83
CA ASN A 522 19.26 27.17 15.47
C ASN A 522 19.85 26.08 14.57
N GLU A 523 20.70 25.21 15.13
CA GLU A 523 21.32 24.12 14.36
C GLU A 523 20.26 23.16 13.83
N GLU A 524 19.32 22.73 14.67
CA GLU A 524 18.21 21.86 14.28
C GLU A 524 17.30 22.52 13.22
N ILE A 525 17.00 23.81 13.38
CA ILE A 525 16.19 24.58 12.42
C ILE A 525 16.90 24.67 11.07
N ASN A 526 18.20 24.94 11.06
CA ASN A 526 18.99 25.04 9.83
C ASN A 526 19.12 23.68 9.13
N GLN A 527 19.31 22.61 9.88
CA GLN A 527 19.29 21.24 9.35
C GLN A 527 17.93 20.89 8.74
N LEU A 528 16.83 21.23 9.42
CA LEU A 528 15.49 20.97 8.90
C LEU A 528 15.19 21.79 7.63
N LYS A 529 15.61 23.06 7.57
CA LYS A 529 15.55 23.88 6.35
C LYS A 529 16.36 23.25 5.22
N HIS A 530 17.58 22.78 5.50
CA HIS A 530 18.40 22.08 4.53
C HIS A 530 17.72 20.79 4.05
N MET A 531 17.13 19.99 4.94
CA MET A 531 16.37 18.79 4.54
C MET A 531 15.17 19.13 3.66
N ILE A 532 14.42 20.20 3.97
CA ILE A 532 13.30 20.67 3.14
C ILE A 532 13.81 21.11 1.77
N ASP A 533 14.88 21.89 1.71
CA ASP A 533 15.46 22.37 0.46
C ASP A 533 16.01 21.21 -0.38
N THR A 534 16.68 20.22 0.24
CA THR A 534 17.07 18.97 -0.43
C THR A 534 15.83 18.25 -0.97
N THR A 535 14.80 18.06 -0.14
CA THR A 535 13.58 17.37 -0.56
C THR A 535 12.88 18.10 -1.72
N LYS A 536 12.93 19.44 -1.76
CA LYS A 536 12.41 20.28 -2.86
C LYS A 536 13.27 20.22 -4.14
N ASN A 537 14.59 20.19 -3.99
CA ASN A 537 15.52 20.27 -5.12
C ASN A 537 15.86 18.90 -5.73
N ASP A 538 15.73 17.81 -4.96
CA ASP A 538 16.02 16.43 -5.37
C ASP A 538 14.84 15.75 -6.10
N ASP A 539 13.87 16.55 -6.58
CA ASP A 539 12.67 16.10 -7.30
C ASP A 539 12.98 15.17 -8.47
N THR A 540 13.80 15.69 -9.39
CA THR A 540 14.10 15.05 -10.65
C THR A 540 15.09 13.90 -10.47
N PRO A 541 16.19 14.04 -9.70
CA PRO A 541 17.21 12.99 -9.63
C PRO A 541 16.75 11.75 -8.85
N TRP A 542 16.07 11.90 -7.70
CA TRP A 542 15.65 10.75 -6.88
C TRP A 542 14.55 9.93 -7.55
N ILE A 543 13.48 10.59 -8.02
CA ILE A 543 12.38 9.90 -8.73
C ILE A 543 12.92 9.28 -10.01
N ALA A 544 13.73 10.00 -10.80
CA ALA A 544 14.33 9.42 -12.01
C ALA A 544 15.20 8.21 -11.68
N HIS A 545 16.02 8.26 -10.62
CA HIS A 545 16.85 7.13 -10.23
C HIS A 545 16.04 5.88 -9.85
N ILE A 546 14.94 6.05 -9.10
CA ILE A 546 14.02 4.96 -8.78
C ILE A 546 13.39 4.39 -10.05
N LEU A 547 12.87 5.25 -10.92
CA LEU A 547 12.23 4.84 -12.17
C LEU A 547 13.21 4.14 -13.12
N ASP A 548 14.46 4.60 -13.20
CA ASP A 548 15.52 4.01 -14.01
C ASP A 548 15.90 2.62 -13.50
N LYS A 549 16.09 2.48 -12.17
CA LYS A 549 16.38 1.20 -11.52
C LYS A 549 15.22 0.21 -11.71
N PHE A 550 13.98 0.70 -11.62
CA PHE A 550 12.79 -0.11 -11.88
C PHE A 550 12.74 -0.56 -13.35
N SER A 551 12.96 0.36 -14.28
CA SER A 551 12.95 0.10 -15.73
C SER A 551 14.01 -0.91 -16.15
N PHE A 552 15.23 -0.78 -15.63
CA PHE A 552 16.31 -1.72 -15.90
C PHE A 552 15.96 -3.14 -15.43
N GLN A 553 15.41 -3.26 -14.23
CA GLN A 553 15.00 -4.56 -13.70
C GLN A 553 13.82 -5.16 -14.47
N TYR A 554 12.85 -4.33 -14.86
CA TYR A 554 11.73 -4.73 -15.71
C TYR A 554 12.23 -5.32 -17.03
N LEU A 555 13.22 -4.69 -17.66
CA LEU A 555 13.84 -5.19 -18.89
C LEU A 555 14.53 -6.55 -18.70
N ILE A 556 15.19 -6.77 -17.56
CA ILE A 556 15.79 -8.08 -17.22
C ILE A 556 14.72 -9.16 -17.14
N PHE A 557 13.60 -8.91 -16.46
CA PHE A 557 12.49 -9.88 -16.37
C PHE A 557 11.90 -10.18 -17.74
N HIS A 558 11.73 -9.15 -18.56
CA HIS A 558 11.27 -9.29 -19.93
C HIS A 558 12.18 -10.19 -20.78
N ILE A 559 13.50 -9.95 -20.78
CA ILE A 559 14.48 -10.77 -21.49
C ILE A 559 14.40 -12.22 -21.03
N ARG A 560 14.32 -12.47 -19.72
CA ARG A 560 14.18 -13.81 -19.15
C ARG A 560 12.90 -14.51 -19.58
N SER A 561 11.76 -13.83 -19.53
CA SER A 561 10.45 -14.39 -19.93
C SER A 561 10.44 -14.77 -21.41
N ASN A 562 10.96 -13.90 -22.28
CA ASN A 562 11.09 -14.19 -23.71
C ASN A 562 12.05 -15.34 -24.01
N LEU A 563 13.16 -15.48 -23.28
CA LEU A 563 14.09 -16.62 -23.40
C LEU A 563 13.43 -17.96 -23.00
N ILE A 564 12.48 -17.93 -22.06
CA ILE A 564 11.72 -19.12 -21.64
C ILE A 564 10.66 -19.48 -22.69
N LEU A 565 9.94 -18.50 -23.23
CA LEU A 565 8.91 -18.68 -24.27
C LEU A 565 9.47 -19.02 -25.66
N SER A 566 10.74 -18.68 -25.92
CA SER A 566 11.41 -18.92 -27.21
C SER A 566 12.07 -20.29 -27.34
N LYS A 567 11.97 -21.20 -26.36
CA LYS A 567 12.44 -22.59 -26.55
C LYS A 567 11.51 -23.33 -27.51
N PRO A 568 11.95 -23.67 -28.74
CA PRO A 568 11.24 -24.62 -29.57
C PRO A 568 11.72 -26.03 -29.22
N ASP A 569 10.79 -26.97 -29.14
CA ASP A 569 11.03 -28.41 -29.12
C ASP A 569 11.93 -29.03 -28.03
N ARG A 570 11.34 -29.99 -27.31
CA ARG A 570 12.06 -31.02 -26.56
C ARG A 570 12.78 -31.97 -27.53
N SER A 571 13.87 -31.51 -28.13
CA SER A 571 14.93 -32.37 -28.64
C SER A 571 16.18 -31.52 -28.84
N ILE A 572 16.93 -31.30 -27.77
CA ILE A 572 18.39 -31.18 -27.69
C ILE A 572 18.69 -30.75 -26.24
N SER A 573 19.10 -31.73 -25.44
CA SER A 573 19.67 -31.53 -24.12
C SER A 573 21.09 -30.99 -24.24
N VAL A 574 21.35 -29.73 -23.88
CA VAL A 574 22.70 -29.28 -23.51
C VAL A 574 22.60 -28.32 -22.31
N SER A 575 23.37 -28.66 -21.28
CA SER A 575 23.42 -28.09 -19.94
C SER A 575 23.69 -26.58 -19.89
N PHE A 576 22.92 -25.87 -19.09
CA PHE A 576 23.17 -24.48 -18.69
C PHE A 576 23.43 -24.42 -17.17
N ASP A 577 24.59 -24.93 -16.75
CA ASP A 577 25.08 -24.82 -15.36
C ASP A 577 26.35 -23.94 -15.24
N ALA A 578 26.77 -23.28 -16.31
CA ALA A 578 28.09 -22.62 -16.35
C ALA A 578 28.08 -21.07 -16.30
N CYS A 579 26.93 -20.39 -16.36
CA CYS A 579 26.90 -18.93 -16.54
C CYS A 579 26.37 -18.12 -15.34
N ASN A 580 26.39 -18.69 -14.13
CA ASN A 580 25.88 -18.03 -12.92
C ASN A 580 26.98 -17.64 -11.91
N LYS A 581 28.23 -17.43 -12.36
CA LYS A 581 29.37 -17.18 -11.45
C LYS A 581 30.17 -15.89 -11.64
N ASN A 582 29.86 -15.01 -12.59
CA ASN A 582 30.65 -13.78 -12.77
C ASN A 582 29.79 -12.54 -13.03
N LEU A 583 28.95 -12.17 -12.05
CA LEU A 583 28.46 -10.80 -11.86
C LEU A 583 28.01 -10.67 -10.39
N ILE A 584 28.98 -10.42 -9.52
CA ILE A 584 28.80 -9.74 -8.22
C ILE A 584 29.52 -8.41 -8.36
#